data_AF-N1QEY4-F1
#
_entry.id   AF-N1QEY4-F1
#
_cell.length_a   1.000
_cell.length_b   1.000
_cell.length_c   1.000
_cell.angle_alpha   90.00
_cell.angle_beta   90.00
_cell.angle_gamma   90.00
#
_symmetry.space_group_name_H-M   'P 1'
#
loop_
_entity.id
_entity.type
_entity.pdbx_description
1 polymer ?
#
loop_
_entity_poly.entity_id
_entity_poly.type
_entity_poly.pdbx_seq_one_letter_code
_entity_poly.pdbx_strand_id
1 'polypeptide(L)'
;MANSDTTMSNGPNPSNGNSTDVAATNGASESTVAPGLSADEMALYDRQIRLWGAKAQEQIRKAKVLLVSLRAVGTEIAKNLTLAGIQELTIIDNEEVTEDDIFGAQFFLRKEDVGKPRAEAAAPRIQELNPRVAVKSGGNLQDLLMKATTDPTYWTQFNCVIACDHDIMTLSSINIAARVALRPFYAAGIHGFYGYIFADLIAHEFVVEREKPNRETAIAPETLTRSVVSVTTRKENNGKTTEIVKKAEMYCPLLLANTAPLPVEITSNRRKLKTVPPLLPCLRALFDFQRESNRLPDVNKEDITRFTELVKQKTAELALPLDTLNGEFLKSFIQNIGAEINPTAAFVGGRLSEDVINVLGNREQPIQNFALFDGESVEGRILSLFSAPPELQPPGLAVYNAPLGNDVPLSNGALGTTHFGGNGTMDLSGSQQQNGLDSAPRLPDADPATANVRTIGNDNAESGPSGTAPSY
;
A
#
# COMPACT_ATOMS: atom_id res chain seq x y z
N MET A 1 2.56 -66.85 56.31
CA MET A 1 1.98 -68.20 56.19
C MET A 1 1.93 -68.51 54.69
N ALA A 2 2.94 -69.23 54.20
CA ALA A 2 2.82 -70.62 53.71
C ALA A 2 1.87 -70.70 52.49
N ASN A 3 2.42 -70.78 51.26
CA ASN A 3 2.60 -72.01 50.46
C ASN A 3 1.26 -72.70 50.13
N SER A 4 0.94 -73.17 48.93
CA SER A 4 1.69 -73.35 47.67
C SER A 4 0.72 -73.90 46.61
N ASP A 5 1.23 -73.92 45.37
CA ASP A 5 0.97 -74.88 44.29
C ASP A 5 -0.13 -74.67 43.23
N THR A 6 0.05 -75.05 41.96
CA THR A 6 1.14 -75.13 40.93
C THR A 6 0.44 -75.70 39.67
N THR A 7 1.00 -75.46 38.47
CA THR A 7 0.85 -76.16 37.15
C THR A 7 -0.23 -75.65 36.16
N MET A 8 0.16 -74.98 35.04
CA MET A 8 0.59 -75.49 33.69
C MET A 8 -0.58 -76.01 32.84
N SER A 9 -0.73 -75.86 31.52
CA SER A 9 -0.08 -75.09 30.44
C SER A 9 -0.87 -75.38 29.14
N ASN A 10 -0.88 -74.43 28.19
CA ASN A 10 -1.05 -74.56 26.73
C ASN A 10 -2.41 -74.95 26.08
N GLY A 11 -2.83 -74.10 25.12
CA GLY A 11 -4.04 -74.18 24.28
C GLY A 11 -3.92 -75.14 23.07
N PRO A 12 -4.45 -74.84 21.85
CA PRO A 12 -5.05 -73.59 21.34
C PRO A 12 -6.45 -73.73 20.66
N ASN A 13 -7.02 -72.54 20.38
CA ASN A 13 -8.21 -72.15 19.59
C ASN A 13 -8.10 -72.55 18.08
N PRO A 14 -9.03 -72.24 17.13
CA PRO A 14 -10.31 -71.48 17.20
C PRO A 14 -11.49 -72.01 16.32
N SER A 15 -12.70 -71.42 16.43
CA SER A 15 -13.44 -70.81 15.29
C SER A 15 -14.90 -70.42 15.60
N ASN A 16 -15.23 -69.18 15.18
CA ASN A 16 -16.48 -68.60 14.66
C ASN A 16 -17.84 -68.76 15.35
N GLY A 17 -18.55 -67.62 15.50
CA GLY A 17 -20.02 -67.60 15.40
C GLY A 17 -20.76 -66.49 16.15
N ASN A 18 -20.70 -65.28 15.62
CA ASN A 18 -21.43 -64.02 15.90
C ASN A 18 -22.88 -64.10 16.45
N SER A 19 -23.25 -63.18 17.36
CA SER A 19 -24.61 -62.61 17.53
C SER A 19 -24.51 -61.28 18.30
N THR A 20 -24.95 -60.21 17.64
CA THR A 20 -24.86 -58.79 18.03
C THR A 20 -26.11 -58.30 18.74
N ASP A 21 -25.94 -57.45 19.77
CA ASP A 21 -26.98 -56.55 20.26
C ASP A 21 -26.42 -55.13 20.49
N VAL A 22 -27.33 -54.18 20.40
CA VAL A 22 -27.19 -52.80 19.89
C VAL A 22 -26.77 -51.78 20.96
N ALA A 23 -25.86 -50.85 20.62
CA ALA A 23 -25.68 -49.58 21.35
C ALA A 23 -25.50 -48.41 20.38
N ALA A 24 -26.29 -47.36 20.61
CA ALA A 24 -26.46 -46.20 19.75
C ALA A 24 -25.20 -45.33 19.60
N THR A 25 -24.89 -44.93 18.36
CA THR A 25 -23.84 -43.98 18.01
C THR A 25 -24.45 -42.59 17.76
N ASN A 26 -24.13 -41.64 18.63
CA ASN A 26 -24.29 -40.22 18.35
C ASN A 26 -23.24 -39.79 17.30
N GLY A 27 -23.72 -39.34 16.15
CA GLY A 27 -22.89 -38.80 15.08
C GLY A 27 -22.27 -37.46 15.48
N ALA A 28 -21.00 -37.47 15.87
CA ALA A 28 -20.14 -36.32 15.78
C ALA A 28 -19.57 -36.27 14.35
N SER A 29 -19.89 -35.20 13.63
CA SER A 29 -19.30 -34.87 12.33
C SER A 29 -17.77 -34.87 12.43
N GLU A 30 -17.12 -35.73 11.65
CA GLU A 30 -15.67 -35.72 11.46
C GLU A 30 -15.22 -34.34 10.97
N SER A 31 -14.61 -33.57 11.86
CA SER A 31 -13.78 -32.43 11.47
C SER A 31 -12.59 -32.98 10.70
N THR A 32 -12.52 -32.67 9.41
CA THR A 32 -11.37 -32.97 8.55
C THR A 32 -10.12 -32.34 9.14
N VAL A 33 -9.30 -33.14 9.81
CA VAL A 33 -8.01 -32.73 10.35
C VAL A 33 -7.09 -32.42 9.16
N ALA A 34 -6.80 -31.14 8.94
CA ALA A 34 -5.78 -30.76 7.98
C ALA A 34 -4.40 -31.16 8.54
N PRO A 35 -3.57 -31.91 7.79
CA PRO A 35 -2.26 -32.34 8.26
C PRO A 35 -1.32 -31.12 8.36
N GLY A 36 -0.73 -30.89 9.55
CA GLY A 36 0.32 -29.88 9.76
C GLY A 36 0.01 -28.74 10.76
N LEU A 37 -1.09 -28.80 11.50
CA LEU A 37 -1.35 -27.92 12.66
C LEU A 37 -1.19 -28.73 13.95
N SER A 38 -0.41 -28.24 14.91
CA SER A 38 -0.43 -28.81 16.27
C SER A 38 -1.78 -28.51 16.94
N ALA A 39 -2.19 -29.34 17.91
CA ALA A 39 -3.46 -29.15 18.61
C ALA A 39 -3.57 -27.78 19.29
N ASP A 40 -2.46 -27.27 19.85
CA ASP A 40 -2.40 -25.96 20.48
C ASP A 40 -2.54 -24.80 19.47
N GLU A 41 -2.02 -24.97 18.25
CA GLU A 41 -2.21 -24.00 17.17
C GLU A 41 -3.64 -24.01 16.63
N MET A 42 -4.25 -25.20 16.52
CA MET A 42 -5.65 -25.31 16.14
C MET A 42 -6.54 -24.59 17.16
N ALA A 43 -6.24 -24.71 18.45
CA ALA A 43 -6.99 -24.03 19.50
C ALA A 43 -6.78 -22.51 19.47
N LEU A 44 -5.54 -22.03 19.26
CA LEU A 44 -5.24 -20.60 19.19
C LEU A 44 -5.90 -19.93 17.98
N TYR A 45 -5.83 -20.57 16.81
CA TYR A 45 -6.36 -20.04 15.56
C TYR A 45 -7.77 -20.55 15.25
N ASP A 46 -8.48 -21.22 16.17
CA ASP A 46 -9.79 -21.84 15.90
C ASP A 46 -10.79 -20.84 15.27
N ARG A 47 -10.89 -19.62 15.84
CA ARG A 47 -11.75 -18.57 15.30
C ARG A 47 -11.35 -18.12 13.90
N GLN A 48 -10.05 -18.00 13.65
CA GLN A 48 -9.50 -17.61 12.35
C GLN A 48 -9.72 -18.74 11.31
N ILE A 49 -9.43 -19.98 11.67
CA ILE A 49 -9.64 -21.18 10.85
C ILE A 49 -11.12 -21.35 10.49
N ARG A 50 -12.06 -21.03 11.38
CA ARG A 50 -13.49 -21.03 11.07
C ARG A 50 -13.89 -20.00 10.03
N LEU A 51 -13.17 -18.87 9.96
CA LEU A 51 -13.44 -17.80 9.01
C LEU A 51 -12.88 -18.15 7.62
N TRP A 52 -11.57 -18.39 7.52
CA TRP A 52 -10.89 -18.55 6.22
C TRP A 52 -10.43 -19.98 5.90
N GLY A 53 -10.69 -20.94 6.79
CA GLY A 53 -10.38 -22.36 6.57
C GLY A 53 -8.93 -22.74 6.88
N ALA A 54 -8.71 -24.03 7.15
CA ALA A 54 -7.41 -24.56 7.56
C ALA A 54 -6.33 -24.41 6.48
N LYS A 55 -6.70 -24.57 5.19
CA LYS A 55 -5.75 -24.42 4.07
C LYS A 55 -5.20 -23.00 3.95
N ALA A 56 -6.04 -21.98 4.14
CA ALA A 56 -5.61 -20.59 4.12
C ALA A 56 -4.67 -20.31 5.30
N GLN A 57 -5.01 -20.78 6.50
CA GLN A 57 -4.15 -20.65 7.68
C GLN A 57 -2.78 -21.31 7.48
N GLU A 58 -2.71 -22.43 6.78
CA GLU A 58 -1.43 -23.07 6.45
C GLU A 58 -0.55 -22.21 5.53
N GLN A 59 -1.15 -21.52 4.56
CA GLN A 59 -0.41 -20.59 3.69
C GLN A 59 0.08 -19.38 4.46
N ILE A 60 -0.78 -18.79 5.30
CA ILE A 60 -0.43 -17.66 6.17
C ILE A 60 0.76 -18.01 7.06
N ARG A 61 0.76 -19.20 7.69
CA ARG A 61 1.88 -19.67 8.55
C ARG A 61 3.20 -19.91 7.83
N LYS A 62 3.20 -19.98 6.50
CA LYS A 62 4.41 -20.11 5.67
C LYS A 62 4.88 -18.76 5.12
N ALA A 63 4.09 -17.69 5.31
CA ALA A 63 4.35 -16.40 4.72
C ALA A 63 5.44 -15.64 5.48
N LYS A 64 6.41 -15.10 4.74
CA LYS A 64 7.37 -14.12 5.24
C LYS A 64 7.00 -12.73 4.70
N VAL A 65 6.93 -11.75 5.58
CA VAL A 65 6.53 -10.38 5.20
C VAL A 65 7.65 -9.40 5.52
N LEU A 66 7.98 -8.54 4.56
CA LEU A 66 8.86 -7.40 4.75
C LEU A 66 8.00 -6.16 5.01
N LEU A 67 8.24 -5.48 6.12
CA LEU A 67 7.61 -4.21 6.49
C LEU A 67 8.69 -3.12 6.55
N VAL A 68 8.54 -2.09 5.72
CA VAL A 68 9.44 -0.94 5.63
C VAL A 68 8.76 0.27 6.26
N SER A 69 9.44 0.92 7.21
CA SER A 69 8.93 1.97 8.11
C SER A 69 7.92 1.44 9.13
N LEU A 70 8.24 1.64 10.41
CA LEU A 70 7.41 1.24 11.53
C LEU A 70 6.83 2.49 12.22
N ARG A 71 6.19 3.37 11.46
CA ARG A 71 5.41 4.51 11.97
C ARG A 71 4.01 4.05 12.44
N ALA A 72 3.06 4.96 12.72
CA ALA A 72 1.72 4.59 13.23
C ALA A 72 1.05 3.43 12.47
N VAL A 73 0.97 3.56 11.14
CA VAL A 73 0.31 2.55 10.28
C VAL A 73 1.10 1.24 10.27
N GLY A 74 2.43 1.33 10.14
CA GLY A 74 3.31 0.17 10.18
C GLY A 74 3.18 -0.61 11.49
N THR A 75 3.02 0.08 12.62
CA THR A 75 2.82 -0.52 13.95
C THR A 75 1.54 -1.33 14.04
N GLU A 76 0.45 -0.78 13.52
CA GLU A 76 -0.85 -1.46 13.42
C GLU A 76 -0.78 -2.68 12.49
N ILE A 77 -0.08 -2.56 11.36
CA ILE A 77 0.15 -3.67 10.43
C ILE A 77 0.97 -4.77 11.10
N ALA A 78 2.09 -4.42 11.76
CA ALA A 78 2.94 -5.36 12.45
C ALA A 78 2.18 -6.16 13.52
N LYS A 79 1.34 -5.48 14.32
CA LYS A 79 0.46 -6.12 15.30
C LYS A 79 -0.47 -7.12 14.62
N ASN A 80 -1.21 -6.70 13.61
CA ASN A 80 -2.25 -7.53 12.98
C ASN A 80 -1.65 -8.75 12.27
N LEU A 81 -0.54 -8.59 11.53
CA LEU A 81 0.14 -9.70 10.86
C LEU A 81 0.76 -10.70 11.85
N THR A 82 1.34 -10.20 12.95
CA THR A 82 1.90 -11.05 14.00
C THR A 82 0.81 -11.87 14.71
N LEU A 83 -0.35 -11.26 15.00
CA LEU A 83 -1.50 -11.94 15.59
C LEU A 83 -2.20 -12.90 14.60
N ALA A 84 -2.12 -12.64 13.30
CA ALA A 84 -2.60 -13.57 12.26
C ALA A 84 -1.74 -14.84 12.15
N GLY A 85 -0.50 -14.80 12.66
CA GLY A 85 0.38 -15.95 12.73
C GLY A 85 1.13 -16.23 11.43
N ILE A 86 1.72 -15.21 10.82
CA ILE A 86 2.68 -15.38 9.71
C ILE A 86 3.96 -16.11 10.18
N GLN A 87 4.79 -16.59 9.25
CA GLN A 87 6.05 -17.25 9.61
C GLN A 87 7.06 -16.26 10.21
N GLU A 88 7.28 -15.15 9.50
CA GLU A 88 8.35 -14.22 9.77
C GLU A 88 7.92 -12.80 9.40
N LEU A 89 8.14 -11.84 10.30
CA LEU A 89 8.00 -10.41 10.06
C LEU A 89 9.38 -9.76 10.12
N THR A 90 9.87 -9.28 8.98
CA THR A 90 11.11 -8.51 8.91
C THR A 90 10.80 -7.04 8.84
N ILE A 91 11.30 -6.26 9.79
CA ILE A 91 11.03 -4.83 9.94
C ILE A 91 12.30 -4.04 9.65
N ILE A 92 12.21 -3.12 8.68
CA ILE A 92 13.28 -2.19 8.34
C ILE A 92 12.81 -0.78 8.66
N ASP A 93 13.34 -0.24 9.75
CA ASP A 93 13.20 1.17 10.15
C ASP A 93 14.42 1.55 10.98
N ASN A 94 15.29 2.37 10.40
CA ASN A 94 16.53 2.85 11.02
C ASN A 94 16.42 4.27 11.57
N GLU A 95 15.22 4.87 11.56
CA GLU A 95 15.00 6.15 12.23
C GLU A 95 15.07 5.97 13.74
N GLU A 96 15.57 7.00 14.43
CA GLU A 96 15.64 6.99 15.88
C GLU A 96 14.25 7.23 16.49
N VAL A 97 13.99 6.58 17.62
CA VAL A 97 12.78 6.84 18.40
C VAL A 97 12.84 8.26 18.97
N THR A 98 11.85 9.07 18.62
CA THR A 98 11.68 10.44 19.12
C THR A 98 10.71 10.48 20.31
N GLU A 99 10.67 11.59 21.06
CA GLU A 99 9.64 11.76 22.10
C GLU A 99 8.22 11.79 21.51
N ASP A 100 8.05 12.39 20.33
CA ASP A 100 6.77 12.43 19.61
C ASP A 100 6.25 11.03 19.27
N ASP A 101 7.15 10.09 18.94
CA ASP A 101 6.79 8.69 18.73
C ASP A 101 6.16 8.09 20.01
N ILE A 102 6.74 8.39 21.19
CA ILE A 102 6.27 7.85 22.49
C ILE A 102 4.88 8.40 22.87
N PHE A 103 4.66 9.70 22.68
CA PHE A 103 3.38 10.34 23.01
C PHE A 103 2.33 10.15 21.90
N GLY A 104 2.77 9.78 20.71
CA GLY A 104 1.93 9.60 19.53
C GLY A 104 1.36 8.20 19.42
N ALA A 105 1.52 7.62 18.22
CA ALA A 105 0.80 6.43 17.82
C ALA A 105 1.53 5.10 18.09
N GLN A 106 2.70 5.13 18.72
CA GLN A 106 3.57 3.97 18.87
C GLN A 106 3.34 3.23 20.19
N PHE A 107 2.42 2.27 20.21
CA PHE A 107 2.13 1.51 21.43
C PHE A 107 3.17 0.44 21.79
N PHE A 108 4.14 0.14 20.92
CA PHE A 108 5.28 -0.74 21.23
C PHE A 108 6.49 -0.01 21.82
N LEU A 109 6.57 1.31 21.73
CA LEU A 109 7.74 2.04 22.21
C LEU A 109 7.52 2.51 23.66
N ARG A 110 8.61 2.70 24.39
CA ARG A 110 8.60 3.25 25.76
C ARG A 110 9.59 4.40 25.85
N LYS A 111 9.46 5.21 26.90
CA LYS A 111 10.34 6.37 27.12
C LYS A 111 11.83 6.00 27.21
N GLU A 112 12.14 4.78 27.64
CA GLU A 112 13.50 4.21 27.70
C GLU A 112 14.09 3.83 26.34
N ASP A 113 13.30 3.89 25.26
CA ASP A 113 13.72 3.54 23.91
C ASP A 113 14.09 4.74 23.04
N VAL A 114 13.89 5.96 23.55
CA VAL A 114 14.26 7.20 22.87
C VAL A 114 15.75 7.17 22.48
N GLY A 115 16.05 7.48 21.22
CA GLY A 115 17.39 7.44 20.64
C GLY A 115 17.87 6.08 20.14
N LYS A 116 17.09 5.00 20.30
CA LYS A 116 17.39 3.70 19.66
C LYS A 116 16.75 3.64 18.27
N PRO A 117 17.22 2.76 17.36
CA PRO A 117 16.52 2.49 16.11
C PRO A 117 15.10 1.96 16.37
N ARG A 118 14.10 2.54 15.70
CA ARG A 118 12.68 2.27 15.95
C ARG A 118 12.32 0.80 15.77
N ALA A 119 12.82 0.15 14.71
CA ALA A 119 12.55 -1.27 14.47
C ALA A 119 13.12 -2.16 15.59
N GLU A 120 14.34 -1.90 16.05
CA GLU A 120 15.01 -2.68 17.09
C GLU A 120 14.36 -2.49 18.46
N ALA A 121 13.92 -1.26 18.76
CA ALA A 121 13.20 -0.95 19.99
C ALA A 121 11.82 -1.63 20.06
N ALA A 122 11.09 -1.71 18.94
CA ALA A 122 9.76 -2.29 18.90
C ALA A 122 9.76 -3.83 18.82
N ALA A 123 10.78 -4.43 18.20
CA ALA A 123 10.81 -5.87 17.90
C ALA A 123 10.55 -6.79 19.10
N PRO A 124 11.12 -6.57 20.31
CA PRO A 124 10.86 -7.43 21.46
C PRO A 124 9.38 -7.48 21.85
N ARG A 125 8.68 -6.34 21.81
CA ARG A 125 7.26 -6.25 22.18
C ARG A 125 6.32 -6.73 21.08
N ILE A 126 6.74 -6.63 19.82
CA ILE A 126 6.03 -7.28 18.72
C ILE A 126 6.16 -8.81 18.87
N GLN A 127 7.35 -9.31 19.21
CA GLN A 127 7.60 -10.74 19.44
C GLN A 127 6.77 -11.31 20.59
N GLU A 128 6.51 -10.53 21.65
CA GLU A 128 5.64 -10.90 22.77
C GLU A 128 4.19 -11.20 22.35
N LEU A 129 3.69 -10.59 21.27
CA LEU A 129 2.32 -10.83 20.78
C LEU A 129 2.11 -12.27 20.32
N ASN A 130 3.13 -12.86 19.69
CA ASN A 130 3.06 -14.22 19.19
C ASN A 130 4.45 -14.85 19.12
N PRO A 131 4.85 -15.67 20.12
CA PRO A 131 6.15 -16.35 20.14
C PRO A 131 6.42 -17.30 18.97
N ARG A 132 5.39 -17.64 18.18
CA ARG A 132 5.51 -18.53 17.01
C ARG A 132 5.91 -17.79 15.73
N VAL A 133 5.78 -16.47 15.69
CA VAL A 133 6.19 -15.64 14.56
C VAL A 133 7.63 -15.21 14.79
N ALA A 134 8.51 -15.40 13.82
CA ALA A 134 9.87 -14.88 13.92
C ALA A 134 9.87 -13.37 13.60
N VAL A 135 10.12 -12.52 14.59
CA VAL A 135 10.26 -11.08 14.36
C VAL A 135 11.74 -10.74 14.19
N LYS A 136 12.10 -10.22 13.02
CA LYS A 136 13.45 -9.72 12.73
C LYS A 136 13.40 -8.22 12.54
N SER A 137 14.37 -7.52 13.11
CA SER A 137 14.54 -6.08 12.94
C SER A 137 15.98 -5.76 12.57
N GLY A 138 16.16 -4.67 11.85
CA GLY A 138 17.47 -4.10 11.55
C GLY A 138 17.70 -3.92 10.06
N GLY A 139 18.85 -3.32 9.75
CA GLY A 139 19.16 -2.82 8.41
C GLY A 139 18.69 -1.39 8.22
N ASN A 140 19.10 -0.78 7.12
CA ASN A 140 18.74 0.58 6.77
C ASN A 140 18.03 0.62 5.41
N LEU A 141 17.23 1.66 5.20
CA LEU A 141 16.46 1.83 3.96
C LEU A 141 17.38 1.89 2.73
N GLN A 142 18.53 2.56 2.83
CA GLN A 142 19.45 2.72 1.70
C GLN A 142 20.03 1.38 1.22
N ASP A 143 20.41 0.50 2.14
CA ASP A 143 20.90 -0.85 1.91
C ASP A 143 19.80 -1.73 1.32
N LEU A 144 18.56 -1.60 1.82
CA LEU A 144 17.40 -2.26 1.20
C LEU A 144 17.24 -1.85 -0.26
N LEU A 145 17.28 -0.56 -0.56
CA LEU A 145 17.17 -0.05 -1.93
C LEU A 145 18.35 -0.52 -2.80
N MET A 146 19.56 -0.55 -2.27
CA MET A 146 20.74 -1.09 -2.96
C MET A 146 20.63 -2.59 -3.23
N LYS A 147 19.98 -3.37 -2.37
CA LYS A 147 19.76 -4.81 -2.59
C LYS A 147 18.95 -5.09 -3.85
N ALA A 148 18.13 -4.15 -4.32
CA ALA A 148 17.44 -4.30 -5.61
C ALA A 148 18.40 -4.54 -6.79
N THR A 149 19.63 -4.01 -6.74
CA THR A 149 20.65 -4.19 -7.79
C THR A 149 21.77 -5.12 -7.37
N THR A 150 22.17 -5.08 -6.09
CA THR A 150 23.33 -5.83 -5.57
C THR A 150 23.00 -7.28 -5.18
N ASP A 151 21.78 -7.53 -4.68
CA ASP A 151 21.29 -8.87 -4.35
C ASP A 151 19.78 -8.98 -4.59
N PRO A 152 19.36 -9.13 -5.87
CA PRO A 152 17.94 -9.27 -6.20
C PRO A 152 17.27 -10.48 -5.53
N THR A 153 18.05 -11.49 -5.12
CA THR A 153 17.52 -12.69 -4.47
C THR A 153 16.99 -12.41 -3.07
N TYR A 154 17.48 -11.35 -2.41
CA TYR A 154 16.98 -10.90 -1.11
C TYR A 154 15.47 -10.67 -1.11
N TRP A 155 14.92 -10.07 -2.17
CA TRP A 155 13.49 -9.78 -2.27
C TRP A 155 12.65 -11.05 -2.46
N THR A 156 13.22 -12.08 -3.10
CA THR A 156 12.52 -13.32 -3.39
C THR A 156 12.21 -14.14 -2.13
N GLN A 157 12.86 -13.87 -1.00
CA GLN A 157 12.55 -14.61 0.24
C GLN A 157 11.19 -14.23 0.84
N PHE A 158 10.65 -13.05 0.52
CA PHE A 158 9.40 -12.54 1.07
C PHE A 158 8.21 -12.94 0.21
N ASN A 159 7.08 -13.24 0.83
CA ASN A 159 5.81 -13.48 0.15
C ASN A 159 5.02 -12.20 -0.09
N CYS A 160 5.29 -11.15 0.68
CA CYS A 160 4.66 -9.82 0.55
C CYS A 160 5.63 -8.75 1.05
N VAL A 161 5.64 -7.61 0.37
CA VAL A 161 6.40 -6.42 0.75
C VAL A 161 5.41 -5.29 1.06
N ILE A 162 5.60 -4.61 2.19
CA ILE A 162 4.76 -3.50 2.63
C ILE A 162 5.68 -2.33 2.96
N ALA A 163 5.37 -1.14 2.45
CA ALA A 163 6.09 0.09 2.77
C ALA A 163 5.14 1.19 3.24
N CYS A 164 5.48 1.86 4.34
CA CYS A 164 4.60 2.86 4.96
C CYS A 164 5.25 4.25 5.01
N ASP A 165 4.45 5.30 4.85
CA ASP A 165 4.79 6.69 5.20
C ASP A 165 6.11 7.22 4.59
N HIS A 166 6.41 6.84 3.34
CA HIS A 166 7.56 7.34 2.58
C HIS A 166 7.12 8.18 1.38
N ASP A 167 8.06 8.95 0.82
CA ASP A 167 7.84 9.69 -0.43
C ASP A 167 7.58 8.74 -1.61
N ILE A 168 6.93 9.27 -2.66
CA ILE A 168 6.54 8.47 -3.82
C ILE A 168 7.73 7.82 -4.54
N MET A 169 8.92 8.42 -4.53
CA MET A 169 10.09 7.87 -5.22
C MET A 169 10.65 6.67 -4.47
N THR A 170 10.73 6.76 -3.15
CA THR A 170 11.10 5.62 -2.28
C THR A 170 10.08 4.49 -2.41
N LEU A 171 8.78 4.79 -2.28
CA LEU A 171 7.72 3.79 -2.43
C LEU A 171 7.74 3.13 -3.81
N SER A 172 7.96 3.92 -4.88
CA SER A 172 8.04 3.40 -6.25
C SER A 172 9.29 2.53 -6.45
N SER A 173 10.42 2.88 -5.84
CA SER A 173 11.65 2.09 -5.93
C SER A 173 11.47 0.71 -5.29
N ILE A 174 10.85 0.67 -4.10
CA ILE A 174 10.52 -0.59 -3.41
C ILE A 174 9.50 -1.40 -4.23
N ASN A 175 8.47 -0.74 -4.79
CA ASN A 175 7.47 -1.40 -5.62
C ASN A 175 8.10 -2.05 -6.86
N ILE A 176 8.99 -1.35 -7.56
CA ILE A 176 9.69 -1.90 -8.74
C ILE A 176 10.59 -3.06 -8.33
N ALA A 177 11.34 -2.95 -7.22
CA ALA A 177 12.18 -4.04 -6.73
C ALA A 177 11.36 -5.29 -6.38
N ALA A 178 10.23 -5.12 -5.69
CA ALA A 178 9.31 -6.20 -5.38
C ALA A 178 8.72 -6.83 -6.66
N ARG A 179 8.32 -6.00 -7.64
CA ARG A 179 7.76 -6.45 -8.92
C ARG A 179 8.76 -7.27 -9.73
N VAL A 180 10.02 -6.84 -9.82
CA VAL A 180 11.11 -7.58 -10.48
C VAL A 180 11.34 -8.93 -9.79
N ALA A 181 11.20 -8.99 -8.46
CA ALA A 181 11.28 -10.22 -7.69
C ALA A 181 9.99 -11.07 -7.70
N LEU A 182 8.97 -10.67 -8.47
CA LEU A 182 7.65 -11.31 -8.55
C LEU A 182 6.95 -11.40 -7.19
N ARG A 183 7.10 -10.37 -6.35
CA ARG A 183 6.50 -10.28 -5.03
C ARG A 183 5.40 -9.21 -4.97
N PRO A 184 4.22 -9.53 -4.40
CA PRO A 184 3.19 -8.55 -4.10
C PRO A 184 3.73 -7.40 -3.25
N PHE A 185 3.26 -6.19 -3.56
CA PHE A 185 3.64 -4.97 -2.88
C PHE A 185 2.41 -4.20 -2.40
N TYR A 186 2.52 -3.64 -1.20
CA TYR A 186 1.57 -2.67 -0.67
C TYR A 186 2.30 -1.40 -0.24
N ALA A 187 1.67 -0.25 -0.48
CA ALA A 187 2.03 1.00 0.17
C ALA A 187 0.87 1.52 0.99
N ALA A 188 1.16 2.15 2.13
CA ALA A 188 0.15 2.86 2.90
C ALA A 188 0.72 4.11 3.55
N GLY A 189 -0.15 5.03 3.91
CA GLY A 189 0.23 6.19 4.70
C GLY A 189 -0.97 6.90 5.27
N ILE A 190 -0.71 7.72 6.29
CA ILE A 190 -1.73 8.58 6.91
C ILE A 190 -1.26 10.04 7.02
N HIS A 191 -2.24 10.92 6.92
CA HIS A 191 -2.12 12.36 7.11
C HIS A 191 -3.30 12.81 7.97
N GLY A 192 -3.14 12.72 9.29
CA GLY A 192 -4.15 12.99 10.29
C GLY A 192 -5.38 12.10 10.12
N PHE A 193 -6.51 12.70 9.76
CA PHE A 193 -7.76 11.96 9.52
C PHE A 193 -7.80 11.22 8.19
N TYR A 194 -6.86 11.48 7.29
CA TYR A 194 -6.87 10.90 5.95
C TYR A 194 -5.85 9.77 5.84
N GLY A 195 -6.16 8.76 5.04
CA GLY A 195 -5.26 7.65 4.79
C GLY A 195 -5.43 7.03 3.40
N TYR A 196 -4.42 6.28 2.97
CA TYR A 196 -4.48 5.54 1.73
C TYR A 196 -3.82 4.17 1.85
N ILE A 197 -4.26 3.25 0.99
CA ILE A 197 -3.63 1.97 0.72
C ILE A 197 -3.51 1.85 -0.78
N PHE A 198 -2.32 1.49 -1.24
CA PHE A 198 -2.04 1.09 -2.61
C PHE A 198 -1.63 -0.38 -2.61
N ALA A 199 -2.13 -1.15 -3.60
CA ALA A 199 -1.76 -2.54 -3.81
C ALA A 199 -1.21 -2.72 -5.24
N ASP A 200 -0.08 -3.42 -5.37
CA ASP A 200 0.41 -3.97 -6.63
C ASP A 200 0.73 -5.46 -6.44
N LEU A 201 -0.24 -6.30 -6.80
CA LEU A 201 -0.10 -7.76 -6.70
C LEU A 201 0.42 -8.40 -7.99
N ILE A 202 0.86 -7.58 -8.96
CA ILE A 202 1.29 -7.98 -10.31
C ILE A 202 0.14 -8.63 -11.10
N ALA A 203 -0.08 -9.91 -10.85
CA ALA A 203 -1.20 -10.72 -11.31
C ALA A 203 -1.59 -11.62 -10.15
N HIS A 204 -2.80 -11.46 -9.62
CA HIS A 204 -3.27 -12.24 -8.49
C HIS A 204 -4.50 -13.04 -8.86
N GLU A 205 -4.46 -14.34 -8.56
CA GLU A 205 -5.58 -15.23 -8.73
C GLU A 205 -6.26 -15.50 -7.38
N PHE A 206 -7.57 -15.32 -7.34
CA PHE A 206 -8.37 -15.55 -6.14
C PHE A 206 -9.63 -16.35 -6.46
N VAL A 207 -10.21 -16.93 -5.41
CA VAL A 207 -11.41 -17.76 -5.52
C VAL A 207 -12.58 -17.09 -4.83
N VAL A 208 -13.72 -17.07 -5.53
CA VAL A 208 -15.02 -16.63 -5.00
C VAL A 208 -15.96 -17.82 -5.03
N GLU A 209 -16.50 -18.17 -3.86
CA GLU A 209 -17.54 -19.19 -3.72
C GLU A 209 -18.91 -18.50 -3.61
N ARG A 210 -19.87 -18.91 -4.44
CA ARG A 210 -21.22 -18.34 -4.45
C ARG A 210 -22.26 -19.39 -4.85
N GLU A 211 -23.52 -19.17 -4.49
CA GLU A 211 -24.61 -20.01 -4.98
C GLU A 211 -24.70 -19.92 -6.51
N LYS A 212 -24.85 -21.07 -7.19
CA LYS A 212 -24.84 -21.11 -8.65
C LYS A 212 -25.94 -20.20 -9.22
N PRO A 213 -25.60 -19.18 -10.03
CA PRO A 213 -26.60 -18.32 -10.64
C PRO A 213 -27.40 -19.06 -11.73
N ASN A 214 -28.60 -18.55 -12.06
CA ASN A 214 -29.42 -19.08 -13.14
C ASN A 214 -28.76 -18.98 -14.53
N ARG A 215 -27.84 -18.02 -14.69
CA ARG A 215 -27.06 -17.82 -15.92
C ARG A 215 -25.66 -18.39 -15.74
N GLU A 216 -25.17 -19.16 -16.71
CA GLU A 216 -23.81 -19.68 -16.68
C GLU A 216 -22.76 -18.56 -16.66
N THR A 217 -21.75 -18.72 -15.82
CA THR A 217 -20.62 -17.80 -15.73
C THR A 217 -19.67 -18.02 -16.90
N ALA A 218 -19.52 -17.02 -17.76
CA ALA A 218 -18.60 -17.07 -18.88
C ALA A 218 -17.15 -16.90 -18.41
N ILE A 219 -16.24 -17.70 -18.98
CA ILE A 219 -14.80 -17.52 -18.84
C ILE A 219 -14.37 -16.42 -19.81
N ALA A 220 -14.37 -15.19 -19.32
CA ALA A 220 -14.08 -13.99 -20.12
C ALA A 220 -13.55 -12.84 -19.23
N PRO A 221 -12.93 -11.81 -19.83
CA PRO A 221 -12.68 -10.54 -19.14
C PRO A 221 -13.97 -9.92 -18.61
N GLU A 222 -13.99 -9.53 -17.33
CA GLU A 222 -15.10 -8.79 -16.69
C GLU A 222 -14.85 -7.29 -16.71
N THR A 223 -13.60 -6.87 -16.49
CA THR A 223 -13.16 -5.46 -16.52
C THR A 223 -11.82 -5.37 -17.27
N LEU A 224 -11.25 -4.16 -17.36
CA LEU A 224 -9.90 -3.96 -17.90
C LEU A 224 -8.82 -4.74 -17.14
N THR A 225 -9.05 -4.97 -15.84
CA THR A 225 -8.07 -5.57 -14.92
C THR A 225 -8.47 -6.96 -14.45
N ARG A 226 -9.74 -7.36 -14.60
CA ARG A 226 -10.28 -8.61 -14.07
C ARG A 226 -10.76 -9.55 -15.15
N SER A 227 -10.45 -10.83 -15.00
CA SER A 227 -10.99 -11.91 -15.82
C SER A 227 -11.43 -13.12 -15.00
N VAL A 228 -12.43 -13.84 -15.51
CA VAL A 228 -12.77 -15.19 -15.02
C VAL A 228 -11.83 -16.18 -15.69
N VAL A 229 -11.10 -16.96 -14.89
CA VAL A 229 -10.12 -17.95 -15.36
C VAL A 229 -10.74 -19.33 -15.45
N SER A 230 -11.50 -19.73 -14.42
CA SER A 230 -12.19 -21.01 -14.42
C SER A 230 -13.41 -21.00 -13.50
N VAL A 231 -14.34 -21.91 -13.79
CA VAL A 231 -15.58 -22.08 -13.04
C VAL A 231 -15.73 -23.56 -12.74
N THR A 232 -15.88 -23.91 -11.47
CA THR A 232 -16.16 -25.28 -11.03
C THR A 232 -17.41 -25.28 -10.15
N THR A 233 -18.10 -26.42 -10.05
CA THR A 233 -19.31 -26.53 -9.22
C THR A 233 -19.16 -27.66 -8.22
N ARG A 234 -19.68 -27.42 -7.01
CA ARG A 234 -19.74 -28.41 -5.92
C ARG A 234 -21.19 -28.51 -5.47
N LYS A 235 -21.74 -29.73 -5.45
CA LYS A 235 -23.02 -30.00 -4.79
C LYS A 235 -22.79 -30.15 -3.30
N GLU A 236 -23.53 -29.39 -2.51
CA GLU A 236 -23.53 -29.51 -1.06
C GLU A 236 -24.57 -30.55 -0.60
N ASN A 237 -24.36 -31.08 0.60
CA ASN A 237 -25.23 -32.10 1.20
C ASN A 237 -26.67 -31.60 1.43
N ASN A 238 -26.88 -30.28 1.45
CA ASN A 238 -28.18 -29.61 1.58
C ASN A 238 -28.93 -29.49 0.23
N GLY A 239 -28.38 -30.01 -0.88
CA GLY A 239 -28.97 -29.94 -2.22
C GLY A 239 -28.67 -28.64 -2.98
N LYS A 240 -28.02 -27.65 -2.35
CA LYS A 240 -27.55 -26.45 -3.04
C LYS A 240 -26.32 -26.75 -3.89
N THR A 241 -26.20 -26.06 -5.01
CA THR A 241 -25.01 -26.13 -5.87
C THR A 241 -24.23 -24.83 -5.72
N THR A 242 -23.03 -24.93 -5.19
CA THR A 242 -22.10 -23.81 -5.02
C THR A 242 -21.17 -23.77 -6.23
N GLU A 243 -21.05 -22.60 -6.83
CA GLU A 243 -20.11 -22.27 -7.89
C GLU A 243 -18.83 -21.70 -7.27
N ILE A 244 -17.69 -22.28 -7.63
CA ILE A 244 -16.36 -21.85 -7.24
C ILE A 244 -15.75 -21.19 -8.49
N VAL A 245 -15.70 -19.86 -8.50
CA VAL A 245 -15.20 -19.05 -9.60
C VAL A 245 -13.78 -18.59 -9.29
N LYS A 246 -12.82 -19.03 -10.10
CA LYS A 246 -11.45 -18.54 -10.04
C LYS A 246 -11.33 -17.31 -10.94
N LYS A 247 -10.86 -16.21 -10.38
CA LYS A 247 -10.65 -14.94 -11.08
C LYS A 247 -9.19 -14.53 -11.02
N ALA A 248 -8.75 -13.78 -12.02
CA ALA A 248 -7.45 -13.12 -12.04
C ALA A 248 -7.63 -11.61 -12.06
N GLU A 249 -6.79 -10.91 -11.33
CA GLU A 249 -6.74 -9.45 -11.25
C GLU A 249 -5.32 -8.97 -11.59
N MET A 250 -5.23 -8.00 -12.50
CA MET A 250 -3.96 -7.43 -12.98
C MET A 250 -3.70 -6.06 -12.36
N TYR A 251 -2.43 -5.82 -12.01
CA TYR A 251 -2.01 -4.60 -11.33
C TYR A 251 -0.90 -3.86 -12.10
N CYS A 252 -0.81 -2.56 -11.87
CA CYS A 252 0.24 -1.71 -12.41
C CYS A 252 1.07 -1.06 -11.27
N PRO A 253 2.34 -0.72 -11.52
CA PRO A 253 3.19 -0.02 -10.56
C PRO A 253 2.60 1.30 -10.05
N LEU A 254 3.01 1.71 -8.85
CA LEU A 254 2.55 2.91 -8.14
C LEU A 254 2.63 4.16 -9.00
N LEU A 255 3.74 4.38 -9.71
CA LEU A 255 3.93 5.57 -10.53
C LEU A 255 2.94 5.64 -11.71
N LEU A 256 2.57 4.49 -12.29
CA LEU A 256 1.55 4.41 -13.32
C LEU A 256 0.15 4.58 -12.74
N ALA A 257 -0.14 3.99 -11.59
CA ALA A 257 -1.42 4.16 -10.90
C ALA A 257 -1.63 5.63 -10.46
N ASN A 258 -0.56 6.31 -10.04
CA ASN A 258 -0.59 7.71 -9.63
C ASN A 258 -0.89 8.67 -10.79
N THR A 259 -0.63 8.26 -12.03
CA THR A 259 -0.92 9.05 -13.24
C THR A 259 -2.08 8.49 -14.06
N ALA A 260 -2.66 7.36 -13.65
CA ALA A 260 -3.75 6.71 -14.37
C ALA A 260 -5.03 7.57 -14.39
N PRO A 261 -5.83 7.49 -15.47
CA PRO A 261 -7.15 8.09 -15.51
C PRO A 261 -8.12 7.35 -14.58
N LEU A 262 -9.26 7.96 -14.29
CA LEU A 262 -10.36 7.28 -13.62
C LEU A 262 -10.99 6.21 -14.53
N PRO A 263 -11.56 5.14 -13.94
CA PRO A 263 -12.32 4.14 -14.70
C PRO A 263 -13.39 4.75 -15.61
N VAL A 264 -13.59 4.16 -16.78
CA VAL A 264 -14.56 4.63 -17.79
C VAL A 264 -15.98 4.67 -17.22
N GLU A 265 -16.30 3.77 -16.31
CA GLU A 265 -17.59 3.71 -15.63
C GLU A 265 -17.86 4.93 -14.74
N ILE A 266 -16.80 5.62 -14.30
CA ILE A 266 -16.87 6.87 -13.53
C ILE A 266 -16.86 8.07 -14.48
N THR A 267 -15.91 8.12 -15.42
CA THR A 267 -15.74 9.29 -16.32
C THR A 267 -16.92 9.49 -17.26
N SER A 268 -17.60 8.41 -17.67
CA SER A 268 -18.82 8.46 -18.49
C SER A 268 -20.04 9.07 -17.78
N ASN A 269 -20.01 9.25 -16.46
CA ASN A 269 -21.17 9.71 -15.69
C ASN A 269 -20.80 10.85 -14.73
N ARG A 270 -21.29 12.06 -15.04
CA ARG A 270 -21.05 13.26 -14.24
C ARG A 270 -21.47 13.13 -12.77
N ARG A 271 -22.50 12.33 -12.45
CA ARG A 271 -22.89 12.08 -11.05
C ARG A 271 -21.85 11.22 -10.31
N LYS A 272 -21.25 10.24 -11.00
CA LYS A 272 -20.20 9.39 -10.42
C LYS A 272 -18.88 10.13 -10.27
N LEU A 273 -18.55 11.07 -11.16
CA LEU A 273 -17.39 11.96 -10.98
C LEU A 273 -17.47 12.72 -9.64
N LYS A 274 -18.66 13.16 -9.23
CA LYS A 274 -18.88 13.81 -7.92
C LYS A 274 -18.72 12.88 -6.71
N THR A 275 -18.68 11.56 -6.92
CA THR A 275 -18.44 10.57 -5.85
C THR A 275 -16.96 10.24 -5.66
N VAL A 276 -16.08 10.79 -6.51
CA VAL A 276 -14.64 10.62 -6.34
C VAL A 276 -14.19 11.50 -5.17
N PRO A 277 -13.55 10.92 -4.14
CA PRO A 277 -13.13 11.69 -2.98
C PRO A 277 -12.14 12.80 -3.37
N PRO A 278 -12.27 14.02 -2.81
CA PRO A 278 -11.28 15.08 -2.99
C PRO A 278 -9.90 14.70 -2.44
N LEU A 279 -9.85 13.68 -1.58
CA LEU A 279 -8.61 13.07 -1.11
C LEU A 279 -7.71 12.56 -2.25
N LEU A 280 -8.27 12.04 -3.36
CA LEU A 280 -7.46 11.52 -4.46
C LEU A 280 -6.57 12.61 -5.11
N PRO A 281 -7.11 13.75 -5.62
CA PRO A 281 -6.28 14.80 -6.17
C PRO A 281 -5.35 15.44 -5.13
N CYS A 282 -5.77 15.53 -3.85
CA CYS A 282 -4.91 16.01 -2.77
C CYS A 282 -3.70 15.10 -2.53
N LEU A 283 -3.89 13.79 -2.50
CA LEU A 283 -2.81 12.82 -2.35
C LEU A 283 -1.84 12.86 -3.54
N ARG A 284 -2.37 12.91 -4.78
CA ARG A 284 -1.53 13.05 -5.98
C ARG A 284 -0.71 14.35 -5.97
N ALA A 285 -1.33 15.45 -5.54
CA ALA A 285 -0.64 16.72 -5.40
C ALA A 285 0.42 16.70 -4.30
N LEU A 286 0.19 15.97 -3.21
CA LEU A 286 1.17 15.80 -2.13
C LEU A 286 2.41 15.05 -2.62
N PHE A 287 2.22 13.97 -3.38
CA PHE A 287 3.34 13.25 -3.97
C PHE A 287 4.15 14.12 -4.95
N ASP A 288 3.48 14.93 -5.77
CA ASP A 288 4.17 15.86 -6.66
C ASP A 288 4.90 16.98 -5.89
N PHE A 289 4.28 17.52 -4.83
CA PHE A 289 4.91 18.53 -3.97
C PHE A 289 6.17 17.98 -3.29
N GLN A 290 6.09 16.76 -2.73
CA GLN A 290 7.26 16.10 -2.12
C GLN A 290 8.35 15.84 -3.15
N ARG A 291 7.99 15.44 -4.38
CA ARG A 291 8.97 15.24 -5.45
C ARG A 291 9.68 16.54 -5.84
N GLU A 292 8.97 17.67 -5.85
CA GLU A 292 9.52 18.99 -6.21
C GLU A 292 10.37 19.61 -5.10
N SER A 293 9.93 19.47 -3.83
CA SER A 293 10.51 20.20 -2.70
C SER A 293 11.33 19.34 -1.74
N ASN A 294 11.28 18.01 -1.89
CA ASN A 294 11.89 17.04 -0.99
C ASN A 294 11.46 17.18 0.48
N ARG A 295 10.27 17.72 0.73
CA ARG A 295 9.66 17.87 2.06
C ARG A 295 8.13 17.86 1.95
N LEU A 296 7.46 17.79 3.10
CA LEU A 296 6.02 18.03 3.19
C LEU A 296 5.71 19.53 3.11
N PRO A 297 4.54 19.92 2.58
CA PRO A 297 4.07 21.30 2.62
C PRO A 297 3.80 21.74 4.07
N ASP A 298 4.17 22.97 4.40
CA ASP A 298 3.94 23.59 5.69
C ASP A 298 2.76 24.58 5.60
N VAL A 299 2.27 25.09 6.73
CA VAL A 299 1.08 25.96 6.82
C VAL A 299 1.39 27.42 6.45
N ASN A 300 2.49 27.66 5.74
CA ASN A 300 2.87 28.97 5.26
C ASN A 300 2.16 29.34 3.94
N LYS A 301 2.10 30.63 3.63
CA LYS A 301 1.35 31.13 2.47
C LYS A 301 1.88 30.61 1.14
N GLU A 302 3.19 30.44 1.02
CA GLU A 302 3.85 29.99 -0.22
C GLU A 302 3.47 28.53 -0.53
N ASP A 303 3.64 27.65 0.44
CA ASP A 303 3.32 26.23 0.33
C ASP A 303 1.83 26.00 0.11
N ILE A 304 0.96 26.70 0.84
CA ILE A 304 -0.49 26.61 0.65
C ILE A 304 -0.85 27.02 -0.79
N THR A 305 -0.24 28.09 -1.32
CA THR A 305 -0.50 28.55 -2.68
C THR A 305 -0.05 27.50 -3.70
N ARG A 306 1.20 27.03 -3.59
CA ARG A 306 1.76 26.03 -4.49
C ARG A 306 1.00 24.70 -4.44
N PHE A 307 0.67 24.22 -3.25
CA PHE A 307 -0.09 23.00 -3.06
C PHE A 307 -1.50 23.13 -3.65
N THR A 308 -2.17 24.27 -3.47
CA THR A 308 -3.49 24.53 -4.07
C THR A 308 -3.43 24.49 -5.60
N GLU A 309 -2.38 25.03 -6.22
CA GLU A 309 -2.17 24.95 -7.67
C GLU A 309 -2.02 23.51 -8.14
N LEU A 310 -1.18 22.72 -7.45
CA LEU A 310 -1.01 21.29 -7.74
C LEU A 310 -2.33 20.53 -7.61
N VAL A 311 -3.11 20.77 -6.56
CA VAL A 311 -4.42 20.13 -6.38
C VAL A 311 -5.38 20.48 -7.51
N LYS A 312 -5.43 21.74 -7.96
CA LYS A 312 -6.23 22.15 -9.12
C LYS A 312 -5.78 21.46 -10.40
N GLN A 313 -4.46 21.35 -10.61
CA GLN A 313 -3.91 20.60 -11.73
C GLN A 313 -4.34 19.14 -11.69
N LYS A 314 -4.22 18.45 -10.55
CA LYS A 314 -4.62 17.04 -10.39
C LYS A 314 -6.13 16.82 -10.53
N THR A 315 -6.93 17.77 -10.07
CA THR A 315 -8.38 17.76 -10.27
C THR A 315 -8.72 17.84 -11.77
N ALA A 316 -8.02 18.70 -12.52
CA ALA A 316 -8.19 18.82 -13.96
C ALA A 316 -7.70 17.58 -14.73
N GLU A 317 -6.54 17.01 -14.36
CA GLU A 317 -6.01 15.76 -14.93
C GLU A 317 -7.00 14.59 -14.76
N LEU A 318 -7.72 14.53 -13.64
CA LEU A 318 -8.76 13.54 -13.36
C LEU A 318 -10.12 13.86 -14.01
N ALA A 319 -10.24 14.97 -14.74
CA ALA A 319 -11.48 15.48 -15.32
C ALA A 319 -12.62 15.64 -14.29
N LEU A 320 -12.26 15.95 -13.03
CA LEU A 320 -13.23 16.20 -11.97
C LEU A 320 -13.78 17.62 -12.10
N PRO A 321 -15.09 17.83 -11.89
CA PRO A 321 -15.66 19.17 -11.94
C PRO A 321 -15.19 19.99 -10.71
N LEU A 322 -14.91 21.29 -10.91
CA LEU A 322 -14.28 22.14 -9.89
C LEU A 322 -15.06 22.25 -8.57
N ASP A 323 -16.36 21.95 -8.58
CA ASP A 323 -17.22 21.92 -7.39
C ASP A 323 -16.94 20.72 -6.47
N THR A 324 -16.14 19.73 -6.89
CA THR A 324 -15.68 18.63 -6.01
C THR A 324 -14.56 19.05 -5.07
N LEU A 325 -13.88 20.16 -5.34
CA LEU A 325 -12.80 20.67 -4.49
C LEU A 325 -13.37 21.67 -3.49
N ASN A 326 -13.63 21.21 -2.27
CA ASN A 326 -14.03 22.08 -1.15
C ASN A 326 -12.79 22.76 -0.54
N GLY A 327 -12.82 24.09 -0.40
CA GLY A 327 -11.74 24.84 0.26
C GLY A 327 -11.57 24.49 1.74
N GLU A 328 -12.64 24.06 2.42
CA GLU A 328 -12.58 23.57 3.79
C GLU A 328 -11.83 22.24 3.88
N PHE A 329 -12.14 21.29 2.98
CA PHE A 329 -11.43 20.02 2.87
C PHE A 329 -9.94 20.26 2.61
N LEU A 330 -9.60 21.14 1.66
CA LEU A 330 -8.20 21.44 1.34
C LEU A 330 -7.44 22.00 2.55
N LYS A 331 -8.07 22.91 3.30
CA LYS A 331 -7.50 23.48 4.52
C LYS A 331 -7.30 22.40 5.58
N SER A 332 -8.30 21.55 5.81
CA SER A 332 -8.19 20.45 6.77
C SER A 332 -7.09 19.48 6.36
N PHE A 333 -7.03 19.08 5.09
CA PHE A 333 -5.98 18.22 4.55
C PHE A 333 -4.59 18.80 4.83
N ILE A 334 -4.31 20.05 4.46
CA ILE A 334 -3.01 20.69 4.69
C ILE A 334 -2.64 20.72 6.18
N GLN A 335 -3.59 21.02 7.06
CA GLN A 335 -3.36 21.06 8.51
C GLN A 335 -3.05 19.68 9.11
N ASN A 336 -3.46 18.61 8.44
CA ASN A 336 -3.28 17.22 8.89
C ASN A 336 -2.07 16.53 8.22
N ILE A 337 -1.39 17.17 7.26
CA ILE A 337 -0.24 16.56 6.57
C ILE A 337 0.86 16.22 7.58
N GLY A 338 1.36 14.98 7.50
CA GLY A 338 2.39 14.46 8.39
C GLY A 338 1.93 14.11 9.80
N ALA A 339 0.68 14.43 10.17
CA ALA A 339 0.14 14.04 11.47
C ALA A 339 -0.21 12.55 11.52
N GLU A 340 0.03 11.92 12.67
CA GLU A 340 -0.32 10.53 12.92
C GLU A 340 -1.43 10.44 13.95
N ILE A 341 -2.58 9.89 13.55
CA ILE A 341 -3.74 9.73 14.43
C ILE A 341 -4.05 8.24 14.58
N ASN A 342 -4.08 7.78 15.83
CA ASN A 342 -4.28 6.36 16.19
C ASN A 342 -5.53 5.72 15.54
N PRO A 343 -6.74 6.32 15.63
CA PRO A 343 -7.91 5.79 14.94
C PRO A 343 -7.72 5.57 13.44
N THR A 344 -7.11 6.53 12.74
CA THR A 344 -6.83 6.44 11.30
C THR A 344 -5.82 5.32 11.02
N ALA A 345 -4.74 5.27 11.81
CA ALA A 345 -3.73 4.22 11.70
C ALA A 345 -4.32 2.82 11.91
N ALA A 346 -5.18 2.65 12.90
CA ALA A 346 -5.84 1.39 13.20
C ALA A 346 -6.79 0.96 12.07
N PHE A 347 -7.54 1.89 11.50
CA PHE A 347 -8.43 1.60 10.37
C PHE A 347 -7.63 1.20 9.12
N VAL A 348 -6.67 2.03 8.71
CA VAL A 348 -5.85 1.80 7.51
C VAL A 348 -4.99 0.54 7.67
N GLY A 349 -4.28 0.42 8.79
CA GLY A 349 -3.42 -0.73 9.09
C GLY A 349 -4.22 -2.02 9.24
N GLY A 350 -5.40 -1.97 9.85
CA GLY A 350 -6.34 -3.08 9.92
C GLY A 350 -6.78 -3.54 8.54
N ARG A 351 -7.28 -2.62 7.71
CA ARG A 351 -7.79 -2.96 6.38
C ARG A 351 -6.71 -3.46 5.42
N LEU A 352 -5.50 -2.91 5.51
CA LEU A 352 -4.35 -3.40 4.75
C LEU A 352 -3.97 -4.82 5.18
N SER A 353 -3.87 -5.05 6.49
CA SER A 353 -3.48 -6.36 7.03
C SER A 353 -4.49 -7.45 6.65
N GLU A 354 -5.78 -7.13 6.69
CA GLU A 354 -6.85 -8.01 6.21
C GLU A 354 -6.64 -8.37 4.73
N ASP A 355 -6.34 -7.37 3.88
CA ASP A 355 -6.08 -7.61 2.45
C ASP A 355 -4.88 -8.52 2.22
N VAL A 356 -3.78 -8.29 2.95
CA VAL A 356 -2.57 -9.11 2.89
C VAL A 356 -2.87 -10.55 3.29
N ILE A 357 -3.63 -10.76 4.38
CA ILE A 357 -4.01 -12.10 4.84
C ILE A 357 -4.88 -12.81 3.79
N ASN A 358 -5.83 -12.10 3.20
CA ASN A 358 -6.69 -12.61 2.13
C ASN A 358 -5.90 -13.01 0.88
N VAL A 359 -4.96 -12.16 0.46
CA VAL A 359 -4.05 -12.44 -0.67
C VAL A 359 -3.15 -13.63 -0.40
N LEU A 360 -2.56 -13.74 0.79
CA LEU A 360 -1.78 -14.91 1.18
C LEU A 360 -2.62 -16.19 1.20
N GLY A 361 -3.90 -16.08 1.56
CA GLY A 361 -4.87 -17.16 1.51
C GLY A 361 -5.40 -17.50 0.10
N ASN A 362 -5.16 -16.65 -0.91
CA ASN A 362 -5.82 -16.64 -2.23
C ASN A 362 -7.36 -16.65 -2.13
N ARG A 363 -7.89 -15.90 -1.17
CA ARG A 363 -9.32 -15.80 -0.89
C ARG A 363 -9.79 -14.37 -1.08
N GLU A 364 -11.07 -14.25 -1.44
CA GLU A 364 -11.75 -12.97 -1.59
C GLU A 364 -11.15 -12.07 -2.66
N GLN A 365 -11.86 -10.99 -2.97
CA GLN A 365 -11.37 -10.02 -3.93
C GLN A 365 -10.43 -9.05 -3.22
N PRO A 366 -9.16 -8.93 -3.65
CA PRO A 366 -8.23 -7.95 -3.07
C PRO A 366 -8.60 -6.50 -3.41
N ILE A 367 -7.99 -5.55 -2.70
CA ILE A 367 -8.01 -4.13 -3.05
C ILE A 367 -7.47 -3.96 -4.47
N GLN A 368 -8.19 -3.21 -5.32
CA GLN A 368 -7.81 -2.92 -6.70
C GLN A 368 -8.02 -1.43 -7.01
N ASN A 369 -6.97 -0.62 -7.08
CA ASN A 369 -5.65 -0.79 -6.43
C ASN A 369 -5.40 0.29 -5.40
N PHE A 370 -6.22 1.35 -5.37
CA PHE A 370 -6.13 2.43 -4.41
C PHE A 370 -7.35 2.44 -3.51
N ALA A 371 -7.16 2.22 -2.22
CA ALA A 371 -8.15 2.51 -1.20
C ALA A 371 -7.83 3.85 -0.54
N LEU A 372 -8.83 4.70 -0.40
CA LEU A 372 -8.75 6.01 0.21
C LEU A 372 -9.68 6.03 1.42
N PHE A 373 -9.21 6.61 2.52
CA PHE A 373 -9.97 6.76 3.74
C PHE A 373 -10.01 8.22 4.15
N ASP A 374 -11.22 8.71 4.36
CA ASP A 374 -11.51 10.02 4.93
C ASP A 374 -12.16 9.84 6.30
N GLY A 375 -11.41 10.11 7.35
CA GLY A 375 -11.87 9.99 8.73
C GLY A 375 -12.81 11.09 9.19
N GLU A 376 -12.92 12.21 8.48
CA GLU A 376 -13.89 13.26 8.81
C GLU A 376 -15.31 12.85 8.39
N SER A 377 -15.42 12.27 7.18
CA SER A 377 -16.69 11.72 6.68
C SER A 377 -16.91 10.26 7.06
N VAL A 378 -15.88 9.58 7.58
CA VAL A 378 -15.86 8.14 7.88
C VAL A 378 -16.16 7.30 6.63
N GLU A 379 -15.63 7.75 5.49
CA GLU A 379 -15.84 7.10 4.20
C GLU A 379 -14.55 6.41 3.71
N GLY A 380 -14.70 5.15 3.27
CA GLY A 380 -13.67 4.38 2.58
C GLY A 380 -14.05 4.17 1.12
N ARG A 381 -13.17 4.50 0.18
CA ARG A 381 -13.41 4.32 -1.25
C ARG A 381 -12.26 3.60 -1.94
N ILE A 382 -12.59 2.55 -2.68
CA ILE A 382 -11.63 1.86 -3.55
C ILE A 382 -11.82 2.36 -4.99
N LEU A 383 -10.71 2.75 -5.63
CA LEU A 383 -10.64 3.19 -7.01
C LEU A 383 -9.61 2.34 -7.76
N SER A 384 -10.04 1.78 -8.89
CA SER A 384 -9.18 1.02 -9.80
C SER A 384 -8.43 1.97 -10.72
N LEU A 385 -7.25 2.42 -10.30
CA LEU A 385 -6.40 3.35 -11.05
C LEU A 385 -5.35 2.55 -11.82
N PHE A 386 -5.70 2.17 -13.04
CA PHE A 386 -4.89 1.28 -13.86
C PHE A 386 -4.46 1.92 -15.18
N SER A 387 -3.17 1.84 -15.45
CA SER A 387 -2.56 2.10 -16.75
C SER A 387 -1.72 0.89 -17.12
N ALA A 388 -1.87 0.38 -18.34
CA ALA A 388 -1.15 -0.81 -18.78
C ALA A 388 0.38 -0.56 -18.73
N PRO A 389 1.12 -1.31 -17.89
CA PRO A 389 2.56 -1.18 -17.82
C PRO A 389 3.22 -1.64 -19.12
N PRO A 390 4.43 -1.16 -19.44
CA PRO A 390 5.11 -1.47 -20.70
C PRO A 390 5.20 -2.97 -20.99
N GLU A 391 5.39 -3.81 -19.97
CA GLU A 391 5.43 -5.27 -20.13
C GLU A 391 4.11 -5.91 -20.58
N LEU A 392 2.98 -5.22 -20.42
CA LEU A 392 1.65 -5.68 -20.84
C LEU A 392 1.18 -5.00 -22.14
N GLN A 393 1.96 -4.06 -22.70
CA GLN A 393 1.62 -3.42 -23.96
C GLN A 393 2.00 -4.34 -25.15
N PRO A 394 1.15 -4.45 -26.19
CA PRO A 394 1.51 -5.17 -27.40
C PRO A 394 2.81 -4.59 -28.00
N PRO A 395 3.76 -5.42 -28.46
CA PRO A 395 4.96 -4.91 -29.10
C PRO A 395 4.58 -4.09 -30.34
N GLY A 396 4.84 -2.76 -30.30
CA GLY A 396 4.65 -1.87 -31.45
C GLY A 396 3.80 -0.61 -31.23
N LEU A 397 3.25 -0.35 -30.04
CA LEU A 397 2.63 0.93 -29.72
C LEU A 397 3.65 1.92 -29.17
N ALA A 398 3.77 3.09 -29.82
CA ALA A 398 4.69 4.14 -29.41
C ALA A 398 4.38 4.63 -28.00
N VAL A 399 5.42 4.76 -27.17
CA VAL A 399 5.37 5.42 -25.88
C VAL A 399 4.80 6.83 -26.09
N TYR A 400 3.64 7.12 -25.52
CA TYR A 400 3.11 8.48 -25.49
C TYR A 400 3.98 9.29 -24.50
N ASN A 401 5.05 9.89 -25.01
CA ASN A 401 5.79 10.89 -24.26
C ASN A 401 4.88 12.10 -24.10
N ALA A 402 4.34 12.30 -22.89
CA ALA A 402 3.76 13.58 -22.53
C ALA A 402 4.82 14.68 -22.77
N PRO A 403 4.49 15.78 -23.44
CA PRO A 403 5.46 16.86 -23.65
C PRO A 403 5.83 17.46 -22.29
N LEU A 404 7.09 17.26 -21.89
CA LEU A 404 7.70 18.07 -20.83
C LEU A 404 7.71 19.52 -21.35
N GLY A 405 7.02 20.40 -20.65
CA GLY A 405 6.95 21.81 -21.01
C GLY A 405 8.32 22.49 -20.92
N ASN A 406 8.68 23.17 -21.99
CA ASN A 406 9.71 24.21 -22.14
C ASN A 406 11.16 23.85 -21.75
N ASP A 407 11.90 23.35 -22.75
CA ASP A 407 13.35 23.46 -22.80
C ASP A 407 13.79 24.94 -22.83
N VAL A 408 14.50 25.35 -21.78
CA VAL A 408 15.37 26.54 -21.82
C VAL A 408 16.70 26.09 -22.44
N PRO A 409 17.14 26.66 -23.58
CA PRO A 409 18.38 26.21 -24.20
C PRO A 409 19.58 26.74 -23.41
N LEU A 410 20.27 25.84 -22.69
CA LEU A 410 21.60 26.09 -22.15
C LEU A 410 22.62 26.07 -23.30
N SER A 411 23.20 27.24 -23.58
CA SER A 411 24.34 27.40 -24.48
C SER A 411 25.59 26.74 -23.87
N ASN A 412 26.02 25.61 -24.43
CA ASN A 412 27.30 24.99 -24.04
C ASN A 412 28.48 25.66 -24.76
N GLY A 413 29.25 26.43 -24.00
CA GLY A 413 30.61 26.80 -24.31
C GLY A 413 31.55 25.59 -24.27
N ALA A 414 32.51 25.61 -25.17
CA ALA A 414 33.49 24.56 -25.46
C ALA A 414 34.31 24.10 -24.24
N LEU A 415 34.56 22.79 -24.17
CA LEU A 415 35.79 22.22 -23.64
C LEU A 415 36.08 20.92 -24.39
N GLY A 416 37.24 20.91 -25.06
CA GLY A 416 37.60 19.93 -26.07
C GLY A 416 38.07 18.60 -25.50
N THR A 417 37.86 17.56 -26.30
CA THR A 417 38.52 16.26 -26.17
C THR A 417 39.42 16.04 -27.37
N THR A 418 40.70 15.85 -27.08
CA THR A 418 41.77 15.54 -28.02
C THR A 418 41.77 14.07 -28.43
N HIS A 419 41.78 13.86 -29.75
CA HIS A 419 42.64 12.95 -30.54
C HIS A 419 42.49 11.41 -30.56
N PHE A 420 42.76 10.92 -31.78
CA PHE A 420 43.02 9.56 -32.29
C PHE A 420 41.77 8.71 -32.61
N GLY A 421 41.49 8.29 -33.85
CA GLY A 421 42.15 8.47 -35.14
C GLY A 421 41.58 7.48 -36.16
N GLY A 422 41.78 7.76 -37.46
CA GLY A 422 41.90 6.72 -38.49
C GLY A 422 40.74 6.51 -39.47
N ASN A 423 40.89 7.16 -40.63
CA ASN A 423 40.60 6.70 -42.00
C ASN A 423 39.17 6.35 -42.47
N GLY A 424 38.71 7.13 -43.46
CA GLY A 424 37.66 6.78 -44.41
C GLY A 424 37.37 7.93 -45.38
N THR A 425 38.12 7.96 -46.48
CA THR A 425 38.15 8.95 -47.58
C THR A 425 36.90 9.03 -48.48
N MET A 426 36.67 10.25 -49.01
CA MET A 426 35.93 10.66 -50.23
C MET A 426 34.39 10.55 -50.18
N ASP A 427 33.59 11.52 -50.61
CA ASP A 427 33.66 12.26 -51.88
C ASP A 427 32.98 13.66 -51.81
N LEU A 428 33.35 14.50 -52.77
CA LEU A 428 33.13 15.92 -52.97
C LEU A 428 31.69 16.30 -53.41
N SER A 429 31.38 17.58 -53.14
CA SER A 429 30.80 18.58 -54.07
C SER A 429 29.54 19.29 -53.56
N GLY A 430 29.50 20.62 -53.73
CA GLY A 430 28.24 21.37 -53.79
C GLY A 430 28.15 22.70 -53.04
N SER A 431 28.86 23.73 -53.54
CA SER A 431 28.40 25.13 -53.68
C SER A 431 27.84 25.94 -52.49
N GLN A 432 28.64 26.93 -52.09
CA GLN A 432 28.34 28.38 -51.94
C GLN A 432 26.87 28.85 -51.79
N GLN A 433 26.60 29.66 -50.75
CA GLN A 433 26.40 31.12 -50.92
C GLN A 433 26.36 31.88 -49.58
N GLN A 434 27.01 33.04 -49.59
CA GLN A 434 27.08 34.06 -48.54
C GLN A 434 25.86 35.00 -48.56
N ASN A 435 25.60 35.62 -47.41
CA ASN A 435 25.40 37.07 -47.17
C ASN A 435 24.18 37.42 -46.32
N GLY A 436 24.38 38.36 -45.38
CA GLY A 436 23.32 39.22 -44.88
C GLY A 436 23.44 39.64 -43.41
N LEU A 437 24.21 40.69 -43.14
CA LEU A 437 24.05 41.61 -42.00
C LEU A 437 22.60 42.16 -42.01
N ASP A 438 21.95 42.61 -40.94
CA ASP A 438 22.39 43.68 -40.04
C ASP A 438 21.34 43.94 -38.92
N SER A 439 21.78 44.64 -37.87
CA SER A 439 21.03 45.56 -36.98
C SER A 439 20.02 45.05 -35.93
N ALA A 440 20.45 45.22 -34.67
CA ALA A 440 19.60 45.35 -33.47
C ALA A 440 19.37 46.84 -33.11
N PRO A 441 18.36 47.16 -32.29
CA PRO A 441 18.42 48.33 -31.42
C PRO A 441 18.32 47.96 -29.92
N ARG A 442 19.14 48.66 -29.13
CA ARG A 442 19.18 48.66 -27.65
C ARG A 442 18.04 49.50 -27.06
N LEU A 443 17.63 49.17 -25.82
CA LEU A 443 16.93 50.06 -24.89
C LEU A 443 17.71 50.16 -23.56
N PRO A 444 17.69 51.32 -22.86
CA PRO A 444 18.55 51.60 -21.70
C PRO A 444 17.84 51.49 -20.33
N ASP A 445 18.66 51.38 -19.28
CA ASP A 445 18.32 51.40 -17.84
C ASP A 445 18.03 52.81 -17.27
N ALA A 446 17.26 52.86 -16.17
CA ALA A 446 17.62 53.45 -14.85
C ALA A 446 16.48 54.20 -14.10
N ASP A 447 16.08 53.61 -12.95
CA ASP A 447 16.04 54.19 -11.58
C ASP A 447 14.95 55.24 -11.14
N PRO A 448 14.80 55.57 -9.82
CA PRO A 448 13.52 55.47 -9.09
C PRO A 448 13.09 56.79 -8.39
N ALA A 449 11.92 56.81 -7.71
CA ALA A 449 11.64 57.52 -6.43
C ALA A 449 10.16 57.93 -6.20
N THR A 450 9.84 58.12 -4.91
CA THR A 450 8.70 58.83 -4.25
C THR A 450 7.41 58.02 -4.02
N ALA A 451 7.08 57.56 -2.80
CA ALA A 451 6.70 58.23 -1.54
C ALA A 451 5.23 58.71 -1.49
N ASN A 452 4.39 58.10 -0.65
CA ASN A 452 3.60 58.85 0.35
C ASN A 452 2.90 57.97 1.41
N VAL A 453 2.93 58.54 2.60
CA VAL A 453 2.48 58.09 3.93
C VAL A 453 1.00 58.39 4.14
N ARG A 454 0.28 57.56 4.91
CA ARG A 454 -0.77 58.04 5.86
C ARG A 454 -0.99 57.05 7.01
N THR A 455 -0.58 57.50 8.18
CA THR A 455 -0.87 57.04 9.54
C THR A 455 -2.31 57.39 9.95
N ILE A 456 -2.97 56.52 10.72
CA ILE A 456 -4.00 56.88 11.70
C ILE A 456 -3.62 56.17 13.01
N GLY A 457 -3.45 56.95 14.07
CA GLY A 457 -3.09 56.50 15.41
C GLY A 457 -4.28 56.35 16.36
N ASN A 458 -4.01 55.53 17.38
CA ASN A 458 -4.53 55.44 18.76
C ASN A 458 -5.62 56.40 19.26
N ASP A 459 -6.51 55.88 20.12
CA ASP A 459 -6.43 56.19 21.56
C ASP A 459 -7.36 55.34 22.48
N ASN A 460 -6.75 54.91 23.60
CA ASN A 460 -7.25 54.77 24.99
C ASN A 460 -8.35 53.71 25.32
N ALA A 461 -8.08 52.66 26.11
CA ALA A 461 -7.77 52.58 27.56
C ALA A 461 -9.02 52.65 28.47
N GLU A 462 -9.34 51.55 29.17
CA GLU A 462 -9.39 51.44 30.65
C GLU A 462 -10.19 50.21 31.18
N SER A 463 -9.58 49.54 32.17
CA SER A 463 -10.15 48.88 33.37
C SER A 463 -11.18 47.73 33.29
N GLY A 464 -10.82 46.57 33.89
CA GLY A 464 -11.74 45.53 34.40
C GLY A 464 -12.50 45.97 35.69
N PRO A 465 -13.13 45.08 36.50
CA PRO A 465 -12.77 43.66 36.73
C PRO A 465 -13.94 42.63 36.86
N SER A 466 -13.56 41.35 36.89
CA SER A 466 -14.09 40.17 37.62
C SER A 466 -15.60 40.02 37.95
N GLY A 467 -16.16 38.85 37.61
CA GLY A 467 -17.41 38.34 38.22
C GLY A 467 -17.82 36.93 37.78
N THR A 468 -17.36 35.93 38.54
CA THR A 468 -18.06 34.69 39.01
C THR A 468 -19.04 33.90 38.12
N ALA A 469 -18.82 32.57 38.13
CA ALA A 469 -19.69 31.48 37.68
C ALA A 469 -21.11 31.46 38.28
N PRO A 470 -22.00 30.60 37.74
CA PRO A 470 -22.46 29.51 38.59
C PRO A 470 -22.53 28.14 37.91
N SER A 471 -22.36 27.14 38.77
CA SER A 471 -22.70 25.72 38.64
C SER A 471 -24.15 25.46 38.22
N TYR A 472 -24.35 24.47 37.35
CA TYR A 472 -25.23 23.30 37.53
C TYR A 472 -24.72 22.12 36.71
#